data_AF-W2I139-F1
#
_entry.id   AF-W2I139-F1
#
_cell.length_a   1.000
_cell.length_b   1.000
_cell.length_c   1.000
_cell.angle_alpha   90.00
_cell.angle_beta   90.00
_cell.angle_gamma   90.00
#
_symmetry.space_group_name_H-M   'P 1'
#
loop_
_entity.id
_entity.type
_entity.pdbx_description
1 polymer ?
#
loop_
_entity_poly.entity_id
_entity_poly.type
_entity_poly.pdbx_seq_one_letter_code
_entity_poly.pdbx_strand_id
1 'polypeptide(L)'
;MLKHIFRATDLSSAQHRVICGAAVLGFFFCLRGAEYLSVSSKRHRYCFQVSDVLVKDANGNSTSQYASASAVSITLRGSKTDQNGRTTTRTIGKSGHPPVCSVFAALLLLRNAIAINMSGDEPIYSSSPGRVLSAESMSKVLRSAAKACDVNPSNISTHTQRVGGATALHAAGVDADTIRMHGRWSSDACQIYIRHRDAASLQLARRMSSFNSNSNSNFAQTDPNGGTRAHALA
;
A
#
# COMPACT_ATOMS: atom_id res chain seq x y z
N MET A 1 7.29 -11.84 4.72
CA MET A 1 7.96 -11.29 3.51
C MET A 1 8.59 -9.90 3.71
N LEU A 2 7.86 -8.78 3.85
CA LEU A 2 8.48 -7.43 3.93
C LEU A 2 9.54 -7.29 5.04
N LYS A 3 9.26 -7.79 6.25
CA LYS A 3 10.25 -7.83 7.36
C LYS A 3 11.49 -8.62 6.99
N HIS A 4 11.35 -9.69 6.21
CA HIS A 4 12.46 -10.53 5.78
C HIS A 4 13.34 -9.81 4.75
N ILE A 5 12.73 -9.05 3.82
CA ILE A 5 13.47 -8.20 2.87
C ILE A 5 14.40 -7.25 3.63
N PHE A 6 13.88 -6.52 4.63
CA PHE A 6 14.71 -5.61 5.43
C PHE A 6 15.85 -6.31 6.18
N ARG A 7 15.60 -7.50 6.74
CA ARG A 7 16.64 -8.26 7.44
C ARG A 7 17.75 -8.75 6.51
N ALA A 8 17.44 -8.96 5.23
CA ALA A 8 18.38 -9.44 4.22
C ALA A 8 19.08 -8.30 3.45
N THR A 9 18.82 -7.04 3.79
CA THR A 9 19.34 -5.87 3.07
C THR A 9 20.25 -5.02 3.94
N ASP A 10 21.38 -4.61 3.35
CA ASP A 10 22.25 -3.57 3.90
C ASP A 10 21.81 -2.17 3.43
N LEU A 11 21.37 -1.32 4.36
CA LEU A 11 20.90 0.05 4.06
C LEU A 11 22.03 1.03 3.71
N SER A 12 23.30 0.65 3.82
CA SER A 12 24.43 1.42 3.29
C SER A 12 24.41 1.45 1.75
N SER A 13 23.88 0.39 1.11
CA SER A 13 23.74 0.27 -0.34
C SER A 13 22.51 1.02 -0.86
N ALA A 14 22.71 1.88 -1.86
CA ALA A 14 21.62 2.59 -2.54
C ALA A 14 20.60 1.64 -3.16
N GLN A 15 21.07 0.55 -3.76
CA GLN A 15 20.19 -0.45 -4.37
C GLN A 15 19.26 -1.10 -3.33
N HIS A 16 19.79 -1.43 -2.15
CA HIS A 16 19.02 -2.03 -1.07
C HIS A 16 18.01 -1.07 -0.45
N ARG A 17 18.38 0.21 -0.27
CA ARG A 17 17.44 1.26 0.16
C ARG A 17 16.25 1.37 -0.78
N VAL A 18 16.53 1.40 -2.09
CA VAL A 18 15.50 1.47 -3.14
C VAL A 18 14.62 0.23 -3.16
N ILE A 19 15.20 -0.97 -3.07
CA ILE A 19 14.45 -2.24 -2.99
C ILE A 19 13.50 -2.23 -1.78
N CYS A 20 13.99 -1.83 -0.61
CA CYS A 20 13.17 -1.77 0.60
C CYS A 20 12.03 -0.76 0.47
N GLY A 21 12.35 0.45 0.00
CA GLY A 21 11.36 1.49 -0.23
C GLY A 21 10.29 1.07 -1.23
N ALA A 22 10.69 0.51 -2.37
CA ALA A 22 9.80 -0.04 -3.39
C ALA A 22 8.95 -1.20 -2.89
N ALA A 23 9.52 -2.08 -2.07
CA ALA A 23 8.80 -3.21 -1.50
C ALA A 23 7.64 -2.74 -0.61
N VAL A 24 7.93 -1.78 0.28
CA VAL A 24 6.95 -1.23 1.23
C VAL A 24 5.93 -0.34 0.53
N LEU A 25 6.34 0.68 -0.22
CA LEU A 25 5.39 1.58 -0.87
C LEU A 25 4.54 0.84 -1.91
N GLY A 26 5.13 -0.11 -2.65
CA GLY A 26 4.40 -0.97 -3.58
C GLY A 26 3.30 -1.78 -2.90
N PHE A 27 3.54 -2.25 -1.68
CA PHE A 27 2.55 -2.96 -0.87
C PHE A 27 1.48 -2.01 -0.30
N PHE A 28 1.89 -0.95 0.40
CA PHE A 28 0.96 -0.05 1.08
C PHE A 28 0.03 0.70 0.12
N PHE A 29 0.53 1.11 -1.05
CA PHE A 29 -0.25 1.84 -2.06
C PHE A 29 -0.80 0.95 -3.19
N CYS A 30 -0.66 -0.37 -3.05
CA CYS A 30 -1.10 -1.34 -4.06
C CYS A 30 -0.62 -0.95 -5.47
N LEU A 31 0.67 -0.63 -5.63
CA LEU A 31 1.23 -0.10 -6.87
C LEU A 31 1.31 -1.16 -7.97
N ARG A 32 1.11 -0.74 -9.22
CA ARG A 32 1.42 -1.57 -10.40
C ARG A 32 2.91 -1.51 -10.65
N GLY A 33 3.53 -2.61 -11.06
CA GLY A 33 4.98 -2.63 -11.36
C GLY A 33 5.43 -1.51 -12.30
N ALA A 34 4.63 -1.22 -13.34
CA ALA A 34 4.90 -0.15 -14.31
C ALA A 34 4.95 1.27 -13.72
N GLU A 35 4.40 1.50 -12.52
CA GLU A 35 4.38 2.80 -11.85
C GLU A 35 5.73 3.10 -11.15
N TYR A 36 6.56 2.09 -10.85
CA TYR A 36 7.79 2.27 -10.06
C TYR A 36 8.99 1.42 -10.51
N LEU A 37 8.82 0.51 -11.46
CA LEU A 37 9.86 -0.41 -11.94
C LEU A 37 10.11 -0.25 -13.44
N SER A 38 11.35 -0.49 -13.85
CA SER A 38 11.69 -0.70 -15.25
C SER A 38 11.40 -2.15 -15.68
N VAL A 39 11.00 -2.32 -16.94
CA VAL A 39 10.80 -3.64 -17.58
C VAL A 39 11.61 -3.64 -18.87
N SER A 40 12.43 -4.68 -19.09
CA SER A 40 13.32 -4.75 -20.26
C SER A 40 14.17 -3.48 -20.43
N SER A 41 14.71 -2.97 -19.32
CA SER A 41 15.53 -1.74 -19.24
C SER A 41 14.82 -0.44 -19.63
N LYS A 42 13.49 -0.46 -19.83
CA LYS A 42 12.69 0.73 -20.13
C LYS A 42 11.77 1.06 -18.96
N ARG A 43 11.62 2.36 -18.65
CA ARG A 43 10.61 2.86 -17.71
C ARG A 43 9.43 3.44 -18.45
N HIS A 44 8.26 3.39 -17.84
CA HIS A 44 7.09 4.11 -18.36
C HIS A 44 7.21 5.61 -18.09
N ARG A 45 6.56 6.43 -18.93
CA ARG A 45 6.53 7.90 -18.81
C ARG A 45 5.92 8.37 -17.47
N TYR A 46 4.99 7.58 -16.94
CA TYR A 46 4.30 7.82 -15.67
C TYR A 46 4.98 7.15 -14.46
N CYS A 47 6.24 6.68 -14.60
CA CYS A 47 7.01 6.19 -13.46
C CYS A 47 7.18 7.32 -12.43
N PHE A 48 6.99 6.98 -11.15
CA PHE A 48 7.09 7.92 -10.04
C PHE A 48 8.40 8.69 -10.04
N GLN A 49 8.27 10.01 -9.94
CA GLN A 49 9.38 10.93 -9.79
C GLN A 49 9.59 11.30 -8.31
N VAL A 50 10.74 11.91 -7.99
CA VAL A 50 11.03 12.39 -6.64
C VAL A 50 9.96 13.38 -6.16
N SER A 51 9.53 14.30 -7.03
CA SER A 51 8.48 15.30 -6.75
C SER A 51 7.09 14.72 -6.50
N ASP A 52 6.86 13.45 -6.88
CA ASP A 52 5.57 12.80 -6.69
C ASP A 52 5.40 12.22 -5.27
N VAL A 53 6.43 12.26 -4.42
CA VAL A 53 6.40 11.71 -3.06
C VAL A 53 6.67 12.79 -2.03
N LEU A 54 5.70 13.00 -1.13
CA LEU A 54 5.80 13.97 -0.05
C LEU A 54 5.56 13.28 1.30
N VAL A 55 6.40 13.58 2.28
CA VAL A 55 6.17 13.18 3.68
C VAL A 55 5.67 14.40 4.43
N LYS A 56 4.56 14.26 5.15
CA LYS A 56 3.85 15.35 5.81
C LYS A 56 3.86 15.18 7.32
N ASP A 57 3.89 16.29 8.05
CA ASP A 57 3.67 16.34 9.50
C ASP A 57 2.17 16.36 9.85
N ALA A 58 1.83 16.47 11.14
CA ALA A 58 0.44 16.50 11.59
C ALA A 58 -0.35 17.74 11.11
N ASN A 59 0.36 18.82 10.75
CA ASN A 59 -0.22 20.06 10.24
C ASN A 59 -0.35 20.04 8.71
N GLY A 60 0.09 18.97 8.05
CA GLY A 60 0.07 18.83 6.60
C GLY A 60 1.27 19.44 5.87
N ASN A 61 2.25 19.97 6.59
CA ASN A 61 3.47 20.56 6.02
C ASN A 61 4.47 19.48 5.63
N SER A 62 5.26 19.72 4.59
CA SER A 62 6.34 18.81 4.18
C SER A 62 7.41 18.69 5.27
N THR A 63 7.87 17.48 5.54
CA THR A 63 8.92 17.21 6.52
C THR A 63 9.84 16.08 6.07
N SER A 64 11.13 16.18 6.42
CA SER A 64 12.15 15.15 6.20
C SER A 64 12.47 14.32 7.46
N GLN A 65 11.79 14.63 8.57
CA GLN A 65 12.05 14.04 9.88
C GLN A 65 11.01 12.97 10.21
N TYR A 66 11.49 11.77 10.55
CA TYR A 66 10.60 10.65 10.87
C TYR A 66 9.77 10.90 12.13
N ALA A 67 10.33 11.60 13.12
CA ALA A 67 9.68 11.86 14.41
C ALA A 67 8.40 12.71 14.25
N SER A 68 8.46 13.80 13.49
CA SER A 68 7.34 14.72 13.24
C SER A 68 6.40 14.26 12.10
N ALA A 69 6.84 13.34 11.25
CA ALA A 69 6.04 12.85 10.13
C ALA A 69 4.79 12.08 10.61
N SER A 70 3.64 12.41 10.02
CA SER A 70 2.33 11.82 10.27
C SER A 70 1.84 10.95 9.11
N ALA A 71 2.25 11.27 7.87
CA ALA A 71 1.75 10.61 6.67
C ALA A 71 2.70 10.72 5.47
N VAL A 72 2.47 9.90 4.46
CA VAL A 72 3.07 10.03 3.13
C VAL A 72 1.96 10.25 2.10
N SER A 73 2.14 11.23 1.23
CA SER A 73 1.34 11.47 0.04
C SER A 73 2.12 11.08 -1.21
N ILE A 74 1.50 10.31 -2.11
CA ILE A 74 2.05 10.03 -3.44
C ILE A 74 1.12 10.51 -4.53
N THR A 75 1.69 11.03 -5.62
CA THR A 75 0.96 11.55 -6.78
C THR A 75 1.12 10.60 -7.96
N LEU A 76 0.06 9.86 -8.26
CA LEU A 76 0.01 8.95 -9.40
C LEU A 76 -0.26 9.76 -10.68
N ARG A 77 0.72 9.81 -11.59
CA ARG A 77 0.65 10.60 -12.85
C ARG A 77 -0.20 9.99 -13.95
N GLY A 78 -0.59 8.74 -13.80
CA GLY A 78 -1.34 7.99 -14.80
C GLY A 78 -1.12 6.49 -14.65
N SER A 79 -1.74 5.71 -15.52
CA SER A 79 -1.55 4.26 -15.56
C SER A 79 -1.76 3.73 -16.97
N LYS A 80 -1.41 2.45 -17.21
CA LYS A 80 -1.65 1.76 -18.50
C LYS A 80 -3.11 1.88 -18.98
N THR A 81 -4.07 2.04 -18.07
CA THR A 81 -5.52 2.11 -18.36
C THR A 81 -6.10 3.51 -18.28
N ASP A 82 -5.27 4.54 -18.06
CA ASP A 82 -5.70 5.94 -18.02
C ASP A 82 -4.75 6.78 -18.89
N GLN A 83 -4.98 6.70 -20.21
CA GLN A 83 -4.22 7.44 -21.22
C GLN A 83 -4.54 8.95 -21.19
N ASN A 84 -5.58 9.37 -20.46
CA ASN A 84 -6.03 10.76 -20.33
C ASN A 84 -5.47 11.47 -19.07
N GLY A 85 -4.66 10.79 -18.25
CA GLY A 85 -3.78 11.44 -17.28
C GLY A 85 -4.48 12.11 -16.09
N ARG A 86 -5.50 11.46 -15.49
CA ARG A 86 -6.05 11.96 -14.22
C ARG A 86 -5.08 11.70 -13.08
N THR A 87 -4.23 12.68 -12.85
CA THR A 87 -3.33 12.71 -11.70
C THR A 87 -4.13 12.53 -10.43
N THR A 88 -3.76 11.54 -9.62
CA THR A 88 -4.46 11.22 -8.39
C THR A 88 -3.48 11.19 -7.23
N THR A 89 -3.70 12.01 -6.21
CA THR A 89 -2.93 11.96 -4.98
C THR A 89 -3.57 11.00 -3.97
N ARG A 90 -2.75 10.22 -3.28
CA ARG A 90 -3.15 9.30 -2.21
C ARG A 90 -2.28 9.53 -1.00
N THR A 91 -2.89 9.56 0.18
CA THR A 91 -2.20 9.77 1.45
C THR A 91 -2.45 8.57 2.36
N ILE A 92 -1.38 8.03 2.94
CA ILE A 92 -1.44 6.97 3.95
C ILE A 92 -0.73 7.45 5.21
N GLY A 93 -1.38 7.29 6.36
CA GLY A 93 -0.83 7.61 7.67
C GLY A 93 0.37 6.74 8.06
N LYS A 94 1.16 7.24 9.00
CA LYS A 94 2.30 6.55 9.60
C LYS A 94 1.81 5.33 10.38
N SER A 95 2.31 4.14 10.04
CA SER A 95 1.92 2.90 10.73
C SER A 95 2.51 2.74 12.13
N GLY A 96 3.51 3.55 12.52
CA GLY A 96 4.20 3.43 13.82
C GLY A 96 5.13 2.22 13.98
N HIS A 97 5.30 1.39 12.94
CA HIS A 97 6.05 0.13 13.01
C HIS A 97 7.21 0.04 12.00
N PRO A 98 8.29 0.84 12.14
CA PRO A 98 9.45 0.71 11.27
C PRO A 98 10.13 -0.66 11.45
N PRO A 99 10.75 -1.23 10.39
CA PRO A 99 10.95 -0.63 9.08
C PRO A 99 9.78 -0.83 8.10
N VAL A 100 8.75 -1.62 8.46
CA VAL A 100 7.55 -1.84 7.62
C VAL A 100 6.54 -0.71 7.84
N CYS A 101 6.93 0.48 7.40
CA CYS A 101 6.16 1.72 7.58
C CYS A 101 6.23 2.57 6.32
N SER A 102 5.07 3.02 5.84
CA SER A 102 4.91 3.87 4.64
C SER A 102 5.79 5.13 4.70
N VAL A 103 5.73 5.85 5.82
CA VAL A 103 6.55 7.05 6.07
C VAL A 103 8.05 6.72 6.12
N PHE A 104 8.43 5.63 6.77
CA PHE A 104 9.84 5.21 6.84
C PHE A 104 10.39 4.93 5.43
N ALA A 105 9.66 4.17 4.63
CA ALA A 105 10.02 3.83 3.26
C ALA A 105 10.10 5.05 2.34
N ALA A 106 9.17 5.99 2.48
CA ALA A 106 9.20 7.23 1.71
C ALA A 106 10.42 8.09 2.05
N LEU A 107 10.71 8.30 3.34
CA LEU A 107 11.92 9.02 3.77
C LEU A 107 13.19 8.31 3.33
N LEU A 108 13.21 6.97 3.35
CA LEU A 108 14.36 6.18 2.88
C LEU A 108 14.65 6.45 1.39
N LEU A 109 13.61 6.51 0.56
CA LEU A 109 13.74 6.81 -0.87
C LEU A 109 14.12 8.27 -1.13
N LEU A 110 13.48 9.23 -0.44
CA LEU A 110 13.78 10.66 -0.58
C LEU A 110 15.22 10.96 -0.17
N ARG A 111 15.68 10.41 0.95
CA ARG A 111 17.08 10.54 1.39
C ARG A 111 18.05 9.88 0.43
N ASN A 112 17.68 8.73 -0.15
CA ASN A 112 18.48 8.11 -1.19
C ASN A 112 18.62 9.02 -2.41
N ALA A 113 17.53 9.62 -2.89
CA ALA A 113 17.53 10.54 -4.02
C ALA A 113 18.44 11.76 -3.77
N ILE A 114 18.38 12.35 -2.56
CA ILE A 114 19.30 13.42 -2.14
C ILE A 114 20.75 12.94 -2.17
N ALA A 115 21.04 11.77 -1.61
CA ALA A 115 22.41 11.23 -1.54
C ALA A 115 23.04 10.95 -2.91
N ILE A 116 22.23 10.75 -3.95
CA ILE A 116 22.70 10.52 -5.33
C ILE A 116 22.42 11.72 -6.24
N ASN A 117 22.15 12.91 -5.67
CA ASN A 117 21.96 14.18 -6.36
C ASN A 117 20.88 14.17 -7.45
N MET A 118 19.74 13.53 -7.17
CA MET A 118 18.63 13.50 -8.12
C MET A 118 17.76 14.76 -8.07
N SER A 119 17.28 15.20 -9.23
CA SER A 119 16.28 16.26 -9.36
C SER A 119 14.85 15.75 -9.13
N GLY A 120 13.90 16.70 -9.00
CA GLY A 120 12.50 16.42 -8.74
C GLY A 120 11.80 15.58 -9.82
N ASP A 121 12.28 15.64 -11.07
CA ASP A 121 11.71 14.96 -12.22
C ASP A 121 12.34 13.59 -12.52
N GLU A 122 13.37 13.21 -11.77
CA GLU A 122 14.01 11.91 -11.90
C GLU A 122 13.23 10.80 -11.16
N PRO A 123 13.33 9.53 -11.60
CA PRO A 123 12.54 8.45 -11.02
C PRO A 123 13.01 8.07 -9.61
N ILE A 124 12.18 8.27 -8.58
CA ILE A 124 12.58 8.14 -7.16
C ILE A 124 13.13 6.75 -6.79
N TYR A 125 12.77 5.72 -7.54
CA TYR A 125 13.22 4.34 -7.36
C TYR A 125 14.54 4.04 -8.08
N SER A 126 15.46 5.00 -8.15
CA SER A 126 16.75 4.85 -8.81
C SER A 126 17.87 4.61 -7.79
N SER A 127 18.73 3.62 -8.06
CA SER A 127 19.91 3.34 -7.21
C SER A 127 21.10 4.25 -7.55
N SER A 128 21.10 4.81 -8.76
CA SER A 128 22.02 5.82 -9.27
C SER A 128 21.27 6.61 -10.36
N PRO A 129 21.72 7.81 -10.74
CA PRO A 129 21.08 8.58 -11.81
C PRO A 129 20.86 7.72 -13.07
N GLY A 130 19.65 7.78 -13.63
CA GLY A 130 19.23 6.99 -14.79
C GLY A 130 19.01 5.47 -14.57
N ARG A 131 19.37 4.90 -13.40
CA ARG A 131 19.25 3.46 -13.13
C ARG A 131 18.08 3.14 -12.20
N VAL A 132 16.89 3.07 -12.79
CA VAL A 132 15.65 2.69 -12.10
C VAL A 132 15.66 1.20 -11.74
N LEU A 133 15.16 0.86 -10.56
CA LEU A 133 14.97 -0.51 -10.11
C LEU A 133 14.16 -1.34 -11.13
N SER A 134 14.66 -2.53 -11.46
CA SER A 134 14.04 -3.41 -12.45
C SER A 134 13.02 -4.36 -11.83
N ALA A 135 12.01 -4.75 -12.62
CA ALA A 135 11.00 -5.73 -12.24
C ALA A 135 11.59 -7.11 -11.94
N GLU A 136 12.65 -7.50 -12.64
CA GLU A 136 13.39 -8.75 -12.43
C GLU A 136 14.10 -8.73 -11.07
N SER A 137 14.75 -7.61 -10.75
CA SER A 137 15.46 -7.42 -9.47
C SER A 137 14.48 -7.48 -8.29
N MET A 138 13.35 -6.77 -8.39
CA MET A 138 12.30 -6.80 -7.37
C MET A 138 11.68 -8.21 -7.25
N SER A 139 11.39 -8.88 -8.37
CA SER A 139 10.84 -10.24 -8.35
C SER A 139 11.79 -11.24 -7.69
N LYS A 140 13.11 -11.14 -7.94
CA LYS A 140 14.12 -11.98 -7.29
C LYS A 140 14.09 -11.83 -5.77
N VAL A 141 14.03 -10.59 -5.28
CA VAL A 141 13.95 -10.29 -3.84
C VAL A 141 12.65 -10.81 -3.23
N LEU A 142 11.51 -10.58 -3.89
CA LEU A 142 10.21 -11.07 -3.42
C LEU A 142 10.17 -12.60 -3.36
N ARG A 143 10.71 -13.30 -4.37
CA ARG A 143 10.81 -14.77 -4.41
C ARG A 143 11.70 -15.32 -3.31
N SER A 144 12.84 -14.67 -3.05
CA SER A 144 13.72 -15.02 -1.93
C SER A 144 12.99 -14.90 -0.59
N ALA A 145 12.31 -13.76 -0.38
CA ALA A 145 11.53 -13.53 0.84
C ALA A 145 10.32 -14.46 0.98
N ALA A 146 9.75 -14.93 -0.14
CA ALA A 146 8.68 -15.92 -0.14
C ALA A 146 9.20 -17.29 0.29
N LYS A 147 10.33 -17.75 -0.27
CA LYS A 147 10.99 -19.00 0.10
C LYS A 147 11.30 -19.04 1.60
N ALA A 148 11.81 -17.94 2.16
CA ALA A 148 12.10 -17.84 3.58
C ALA A 148 10.86 -17.71 4.50
N CYS A 149 9.66 -17.62 3.92
CA CYS A 149 8.38 -17.62 4.63
C CYS A 149 7.53 -18.85 4.24
N ASP A 150 8.16 -19.90 3.67
CA ASP A 150 7.51 -21.13 3.23
C ASP A 150 6.36 -20.92 2.22
N VAL A 151 6.47 -19.84 1.42
CA VAL A 151 5.56 -19.54 0.31
C VAL A 151 6.23 -19.94 -1.01
N ASN A 152 5.53 -20.71 -1.84
CA ASN A 152 6.05 -21.15 -3.15
C ASN A 152 6.46 -19.94 -4.03
N PRO A 153 7.76 -19.78 -4.36
CA PRO A 153 8.25 -18.65 -5.14
C PRO A 153 7.73 -18.59 -6.58
N SER A 154 7.27 -19.70 -7.17
CA SER A 154 6.75 -19.73 -8.55
C SER A 154 5.51 -18.84 -8.71
N ASN A 155 4.76 -18.63 -7.63
CA ASN A 155 3.53 -17.84 -7.61
C ASN A 155 3.81 -16.35 -7.32
N ILE A 156 5.08 -15.95 -7.23
CA ILE A 156 5.49 -14.62 -6.79
C ILE A 156 6.05 -13.81 -7.96
N SER A 157 5.50 -12.62 -8.11
CA SER A 157 5.91 -11.59 -9.07
C SER A 157 5.76 -10.20 -8.46
N THR A 158 6.11 -9.15 -9.19
CA THR A 158 5.85 -7.76 -8.77
C THR A 158 4.36 -7.48 -8.57
N HIS A 159 3.48 -8.15 -9.32
CA HIS A 159 2.02 -8.05 -9.14
C HIS A 159 1.56 -8.52 -7.75
N THR A 160 2.30 -9.45 -7.14
CA THR A 160 2.00 -9.97 -5.79
C THR A 160 2.03 -8.86 -4.74
N GLN A 161 2.80 -7.78 -4.92
CA GLN A 161 2.79 -6.66 -3.98
C GLN A 161 1.42 -5.98 -3.93
N ARG A 162 0.83 -5.73 -5.10
CA ARG A 162 -0.50 -5.11 -5.23
C ARG A 162 -1.58 -5.99 -4.63
N VAL A 163 -1.55 -7.28 -4.96
CA VAL A 163 -2.50 -8.27 -4.42
C VAL A 163 -2.34 -8.40 -2.91
N GLY A 164 -1.10 -8.55 -2.42
CA GLY A 164 -0.81 -8.70 -1.00
C GLY A 164 -1.26 -7.50 -0.16
N GLY A 165 -1.11 -6.28 -0.69
CA GLY A 165 -1.63 -5.07 -0.05
C GLY A 165 -3.16 -5.11 0.10
N ALA A 166 -3.87 -5.50 -0.97
CA ALA A 166 -5.33 -5.64 -0.93
C ALA A 166 -5.80 -6.75 0.03
N THR A 167 -5.12 -7.90 0.02
CA THR A 167 -5.39 -8.98 0.98
C THR A 167 -5.17 -8.52 2.42
N ALA A 168 -4.13 -7.72 2.69
CA ALA A 168 -3.87 -7.18 4.01
C ALA A 168 -4.94 -6.17 4.46
N LEU A 169 -5.40 -5.31 3.55
CA LEU A 169 -6.53 -4.41 3.82
C LEU A 169 -7.81 -5.20 4.13
N HIS A 170 -8.08 -6.27 3.38
CA HIS A 170 -9.23 -7.13 3.67
C HIS A 170 -9.11 -7.81 5.03
N ALA A 171 -7.93 -8.32 5.38
CA ALA A 171 -7.68 -8.93 6.69
C ALA A 171 -7.82 -7.91 7.84
N ALA A 172 -7.56 -6.63 7.58
CA ALA A 172 -7.87 -5.53 8.50
C ALA A 172 -9.37 -5.13 8.51
N GLY A 173 -10.18 -5.80 7.69
CA GLY A 173 -11.61 -5.59 7.50
C GLY A 173 -11.97 -4.25 6.91
N VAL A 174 -11.12 -3.71 6.03
CA VAL A 174 -11.49 -2.62 5.14
C VAL A 174 -12.53 -3.16 4.14
N ASP A 175 -13.54 -2.35 3.82
CA ASP A 175 -14.60 -2.76 2.91
C ASP A 175 -14.08 -2.95 1.47
N ALA A 176 -14.78 -3.77 0.69
CA ALA A 176 -14.35 -4.17 -0.64
C ALA A 176 -14.26 -2.97 -1.61
N ASP A 177 -15.13 -1.97 -1.48
CA ASP A 177 -15.12 -0.79 -2.34
C ASP A 177 -13.92 0.10 -2.07
N THR A 178 -13.59 0.34 -0.80
CA THR A 178 -12.37 1.05 -0.42
C THR A 178 -11.13 0.32 -0.93
N ILE A 179 -11.06 -1.01 -0.82
CA ILE A 179 -9.93 -1.79 -1.36
C ILE A 179 -9.86 -1.68 -2.89
N ARG A 180 -10.99 -1.80 -3.58
CA ARG A 180 -11.10 -1.66 -5.04
C ARG A 180 -10.61 -0.29 -5.51
N MET A 181 -11.05 0.78 -4.84
CA MET A 181 -10.62 2.16 -5.10
C MET A 181 -9.14 2.37 -4.80
N HIS A 182 -8.65 1.85 -3.67
CA HIS A 182 -7.26 1.99 -3.24
C HIS A 182 -6.29 1.36 -4.23
N GLY A 183 -6.56 0.12 -4.60
CA GLY A 183 -5.73 -0.59 -5.56
C GLY A 183 -6.08 -0.35 -7.01
N ARG A 184 -7.05 0.51 -7.34
CA ARG A 184 -7.38 0.97 -8.71
C ARG A 184 -7.82 -0.18 -9.63
N TRP A 185 -8.70 -1.05 -9.15
CA TRP A 185 -9.31 -2.11 -9.97
C TRP A 185 -10.57 -1.59 -10.68
N SER A 186 -10.65 -1.81 -11.99
CA SER A 186 -11.81 -1.45 -12.82
C SER A 186 -12.99 -2.42 -12.66
N SER A 187 -12.74 -3.62 -12.14
CA SER A 187 -13.74 -4.66 -11.90
C SER A 187 -13.52 -5.34 -10.55
N ASP A 188 -14.41 -6.26 -10.20
CA ASP A 188 -14.31 -7.13 -9.02
C ASP A 188 -13.15 -8.14 -9.08
N ALA A 189 -12.19 -7.99 -9.99
CA ALA A 189 -10.97 -8.81 -10.05
C ALA A 189 -10.21 -8.84 -8.71
N CYS A 190 -10.32 -7.80 -7.90
CA CYS A 190 -9.77 -7.80 -6.54
C CYS A 190 -10.41 -8.90 -5.66
N GLN A 191 -11.71 -9.16 -5.83
CA GLN A 191 -12.44 -10.16 -5.05
C GLN A 191 -11.91 -11.58 -5.26
N ILE A 192 -11.43 -11.93 -6.45
CA ILE A 192 -10.81 -13.25 -6.72
C ILE A 192 -9.65 -13.49 -5.74
N TYR A 193 -8.84 -12.47 -5.47
CA TYR A 193 -7.68 -12.58 -4.58
C TYR A 193 -8.02 -12.46 -3.09
N ILE A 194 -9.14 -11.81 -2.78
CA ILE A 194 -9.61 -11.52 -1.42
C ILE A 194 -10.40 -12.70 -0.85
N ARG A 195 -11.26 -13.34 -1.66
CA ARG A 195 -12.18 -14.43 -1.27
C ARG A 195 -11.49 -15.69 -0.71
N HIS A 196 -10.18 -15.84 -0.88
CA HIS A 196 -9.43 -17.06 -0.51
C HIS A 196 -8.81 -17.02 0.90
N ARG A 197 -9.22 -16.10 1.81
CA ARG A 197 -8.62 -15.99 3.16
C ARG A 197 -9.69 -15.74 4.25
N ASP A 198 -9.86 -16.71 5.15
CA ASP A 198 -10.87 -16.74 6.23
C ASP A 198 -10.75 -15.65 7.32
N ALA A 199 -9.70 -14.82 7.29
CA ALA A 199 -9.34 -13.95 8.42
C ALA A 199 -10.41 -12.90 8.77
N ALA A 200 -11.26 -12.49 7.81
CA ALA A 200 -12.34 -11.55 8.09
C ALA A 200 -13.43 -12.15 8.98
N SER A 201 -13.72 -13.45 8.85
CA SER A 201 -14.81 -14.12 9.58
C SER A 201 -14.65 -14.03 11.10
N LEU A 202 -13.40 -14.08 11.59
CA LEU A 202 -13.06 -14.01 13.02
C LEU A 202 -13.39 -12.67 13.68
N GLN A 203 -13.54 -11.58 12.91
CA GLN A 203 -13.89 -10.26 13.44
C GLN A 203 -15.36 -9.89 13.21
N LEU A 204 -16.11 -10.67 12.44
CA LEU A 204 -17.48 -10.32 12.06
C LEU A 204 -18.39 -10.20 13.29
N ALA A 205 -18.41 -11.22 14.16
CA ALA A 205 -19.26 -11.21 15.35
C ALA A 205 -18.95 -10.01 16.28
N ARG A 206 -17.66 -9.70 16.49
CA ARG A 206 -17.24 -8.55 17.29
C ARG A 206 -17.68 -7.22 16.68
N ARG A 207 -17.61 -7.08 15.36
CA ARG A 207 -18.03 -5.86 14.65
C ARG A 207 -19.55 -5.70 14.62
N MET A 208 -20.28 -6.80 14.49
CA MET A 208 -21.75 -6.82 14.54
C MET A 208 -22.24 -6.40 15.94
N SER A 209 -21.58 -6.85 17.01
CA SER A 209 -21.95 -6.48 18.37
C SER A 209 -21.47 -5.09 18.80
N SER A 210 -20.41 -4.56 18.19
CA SER A 210 -19.90 -3.21 18.46
C SER A 210 -20.49 -2.13 17.55
N PHE A 211 -21.50 -2.47 16.74
CA PHE A 211 -22.15 -1.50 15.87
C PHE A 211 -22.96 -0.52 16.71
N ASN A 212 -22.44 0.69 16.90
CA ASN A 212 -23.18 1.78 17.50
C ASN A 212 -23.82 2.57 16.36
N SER A 213 -25.13 2.43 16.19
CA SER A 213 -25.91 3.28 15.29
C SER A 213 -25.75 4.71 15.78
N ASN A 214 -25.11 5.59 15.02
CA ASN A 214 -25.29 7.03 15.25
C ASN A 214 -26.76 7.32 15.00
N SER A 215 -27.52 7.52 16.08
CA SER A 215 -28.92 7.89 16.08
C SER A 215 -29.09 9.30 15.52
N ASN A 216 -29.01 9.42 14.19
CA ASN A 216 -29.43 10.59 13.43
C ASN A 216 -30.15 10.18 12.14
N SER A 217 -30.87 9.06 12.19
CA SER A 217 -31.90 8.76 11.20
C SER A 217 -33.24 8.81 11.91
N ASN A 218 -34.00 9.88 11.66
CA ASN A 218 -35.44 9.97 11.92
C ASN A 218 -36.17 8.94 11.04
N PHE A 219 -36.02 7.65 11.36
CA PHE A 219 -36.98 6.64 10.98
C PHE A 219 -37.98 6.55 12.13
N ALA A 220 -39.10 7.27 11.99
CA ALA A 220 -40.26 7.00 12.80
C ALA A 220 -40.71 5.56 12.51
N GLN A 221 -40.38 4.63 13.41
CA GLN A 221 -41.03 3.34 13.47
C GLN A 221 -42.44 3.56 14.01
N THR A 222 -43.42 3.62 13.11
CA THR A 222 -44.81 3.34 13.48
C THR A 222 -44.95 1.83 13.56
N ASP A 223 -44.94 1.28 14.77
CA ASP A 223 -45.31 -0.10 15.04
C ASP A 223 -46.84 -0.18 15.19
N PRO A 224 -47.58 -0.93 14.35
CA PRO A 224 -49.04 -0.99 14.49
C PRO A 224 -49.53 -1.97 15.55
N ASN A 225 -48.70 -2.80 16.18
CA ASN A 225 -49.19 -3.82 17.11
C ASN A 225 -48.22 -4.04 18.27
N GLY A 226 -48.58 -3.46 19.42
CA GLY A 226 -47.92 -3.69 20.70
C GLY A 226 -47.91 -5.17 21.06
N GLY A 227 -46.71 -5.67 21.39
CA GLY A 227 -46.50 -7.03 21.85
C GLY A 227 -45.10 -7.20 22.44
N THR A 228 -44.95 -6.86 23.71
CA THR A 228 -43.70 -7.08 24.46
C THR A 228 -43.44 -8.57 24.59
N ARG A 229 -42.37 -9.07 23.96
CA ARG A 229 -41.83 -10.41 24.25
C ARG A 229 -40.43 -10.28 24.86
N ALA A 230 -40.42 -10.33 26.19
CA ALA A 230 -39.24 -10.61 26.98
C ALA A 230 -39.00 -12.13 27.07
N HIS A 231 -37.73 -12.48 27.27
CA HIS A 231 -37.14 -13.80 27.56
C HIS A 231 -36.96 -14.80 26.40
N ALA A 232 -35.69 -15.11 26.10
CA ALA A 232 -35.06 -16.31 26.66
C ALA A 232 -33.56 -16.38 26.30
N LEU A 233 -32.69 -16.19 27.30
CA LEU A 233 -31.37 -16.82 27.36
C LEU A 233 -31.12 -17.22 28.82
N ALA A 234 -31.25 -18.52 29.08
CA ALA A 234 -30.51 -19.26 30.09
C ALA A 234 -29.84 -20.42 29.35
#